data_AF-A0A2E0BDT1-F1
#
_entry.id   AF-A0A2E0BDT1-F1
#
_cell.length_a   1.000
_cell.length_b   1.000
_cell.length_c   1.000
_cell.angle_alpha   90.00
_cell.angle_beta   90.00
_cell.angle_gamma   90.00
#
_symmetry.space_group_name_H-M   'P 1'
#
loop_
_entity.id
_entity.type
_entity.pdbx_description
1 polymer ?
#
loop_
_entity_poly.entity_id
_entity_poly.type
_entity_poly.pdbx_seq_one_letter_code
_entity_poly.pdbx_strand_id
1 'polypeptide(L)'
;MKYIIHIVSFLFVFSLNAQKNKNGTIYDEHPGIDLIASFHEAYASGDIEKASSILHDDVKWYDGNTENKDAEGGTKNNVLNNIKWFRDYFDYVSFNDTEGAYPDMLETKRSGNWVQSWFYVYGVHKITGVELDHPVLRMYRVNDDNTKILAIIEYSNKLNFSRIGDAGTDRKNGTIYISHQHINTVRKAMYAFLNGDAEKAYSFFDENSRFHDINEENVMSFEEIKARDNKIFANWTMTALDESGYPDYLEYDWRDSNAVQSWWNMRMTRNSDGKEVVLKVLFIDWFGEEGKIIRRFLYWNGSLLK
;
A
#
# COMPACT_ATOMS: atom_id res chain seq x y z
N MET A 1 -31.38 0.29 -74.15
CA MET A 1 -31.29 -0.38 -72.83
C MET A 1 -29.85 -0.31 -72.34
N LYS A 2 -29.64 0.33 -71.18
CA LYS A 2 -28.48 0.25 -70.26
C LYS A 2 -27.12 0.69 -70.82
N TYR A 3 -26.65 1.91 -70.50
CA TYR A 3 -25.81 2.26 -69.32
C TYR A 3 -24.60 1.32 -69.22
N ILE A 4 -23.35 1.79 -69.22
CA ILE A 4 -22.71 2.41 -68.04
C ILE A 4 -21.50 3.26 -68.50
N ILE A 5 -21.50 4.55 -68.17
CA ILE A 5 -20.30 5.40 -68.16
C ILE A 5 -19.57 5.12 -66.85
N HIS A 6 -18.33 4.64 -66.92
CA HIS A 6 -17.48 4.47 -65.73
C HIS A 6 -16.79 5.80 -65.44
N ILE A 7 -17.38 6.60 -64.55
CA ILE A 7 -16.71 7.76 -63.95
C ILE A 7 -15.67 7.19 -62.97
N VAL A 8 -14.40 7.22 -63.35
CA VAL A 8 -13.30 6.98 -62.43
C VAL A 8 -13.12 8.24 -61.60
N SER A 9 -13.83 8.31 -60.47
CA SER A 9 -13.54 9.29 -59.42
C SER A 9 -12.18 8.94 -58.81
N PHE A 10 -11.14 9.67 -59.21
CA PHE A 10 -9.88 9.73 -58.46
C PHE A 10 -10.15 10.48 -57.15
N LEU A 11 -10.55 9.73 -56.11
CA LEU A 11 -10.45 10.19 -54.73
C LEU A 11 -8.97 10.28 -54.39
N PHE A 12 -8.38 11.46 -54.60
CA PHE A 12 -7.13 11.85 -53.93
C PHE A 12 -7.44 11.86 -52.43
N VAL A 13 -7.23 10.72 -51.77
CA VAL A 13 -7.06 10.69 -50.34
C VAL A 13 -5.73 11.41 -50.09
N PHE A 14 -5.78 12.72 -49.92
CA PHE A 14 -4.73 13.41 -49.20
C PHE A 14 -4.72 12.77 -47.82
N SER A 15 -3.85 11.79 -47.62
CA SER A 15 -3.37 11.47 -46.30
C SER A 15 -2.83 12.79 -45.76
N LEU A 16 -3.65 13.48 -44.96
CA LEU A 16 -3.20 14.52 -44.06
C LEU A 16 -2.15 13.85 -43.17
N ASN A 17 -0.91 13.81 -43.65
CA ASN A 17 0.23 13.65 -42.79
C ASN A 17 0.19 14.89 -41.91
N ALA A 18 -0.48 14.79 -40.77
CA ALA A 18 -0.43 15.81 -39.73
C ALA A 18 1.05 16.12 -39.53
N GLN A 19 1.48 17.31 -39.95
CA GLN A 19 2.88 17.68 -39.99
C GLN A 19 3.38 17.68 -38.54
N LYS A 20 4.19 16.68 -38.19
CA LYS A 20 4.77 16.56 -36.86
C LYS A 20 5.70 17.76 -36.66
N ASN A 21 5.34 18.66 -35.76
CA ASN A 21 6.16 19.82 -35.43
C ASN A 21 7.14 19.44 -34.31
N LYS A 22 8.44 19.37 -34.62
CA LYS A 22 9.49 19.15 -33.61
C LYS A 22 9.53 20.36 -32.65
N ASN A 23 9.11 20.14 -31.40
CA ASN A 23 9.05 21.18 -30.35
C ASN A 23 10.33 21.27 -29.50
N GLY A 24 11.25 20.32 -29.64
CA GLY A 24 12.44 20.24 -28.80
C GLY A 24 13.29 19.00 -29.05
N THR A 25 14.28 18.79 -28.18
CA THR A 25 15.11 17.59 -28.08
C THR A 25 15.05 17.06 -26.64
N ILE A 26 15.07 15.75 -26.50
CA ILE A 26 15.14 15.06 -25.20
C ILE A 26 16.54 14.46 -25.08
N TYR A 27 17.14 14.56 -23.90
CA TYR A 27 18.46 14.00 -23.58
C TYR A 27 18.39 13.19 -22.30
N ASP A 28 19.07 12.05 -22.30
CA ASP A 28 19.31 11.14 -21.18
C ASP A 28 20.61 11.43 -20.43
N GLU A 29 21.53 12.18 -21.05
CA GLU A 29 22.73 12.75 -20.42
C GLU A 29 22.78 14.27 -20.66
N HIS A 30 22.79 15.07 -19.60
CA HIS A 30 22.78 16.52 -19.70
C HIS A 30 23.20 17.20 -18.38
N PRO A 31 23.90 18.35 -18.39
CA PRO A 31 24.25 19.07 -17.15
C PRO A 31 23.05 19.44 -16.27
N GLY A 32 21.87 19.62 -16.87
CA GLY A 32 20.62 19.82 -16.14
C GLY A 32 20.21 18.60 -15.30
N ILE A 33 20.47 17.38 -15.79
CA ILE A 33 20.23 16.14 -15.04
C ILE A 33 21.17 16.07 -13.84
N ASP A 34 22.46 16.39 -14.02
CA ASP A 34 23.46 16.43 -12.94
C ASP A 34 23.10 17.46 -11.85
N LEU A 35 22.53 18.61 -12.25
CA LEU A 35 22.02 19.63 -11.33
C LEU A 35 20.89 19.07 -10.45
N ILE A 36 19.94 18.34 -11.04
CA ILE A 36 18.81 17.75 -10.31
C ILE A 36 19.28 16.61 -9.40
N ALA A 37 20.20 15.76 -9.85
CA ALA A 37 20.80 14.73 -9.00
C ALA A 37 21.50 15.35 -7.78
N SER A 38 22.29 16.41 -7.99
CA SER A 38 22.92 17.17 -6.90
C SER A 38 21.89 17.80 -5.95
N PHE A 39 20.75 18.25 -6.47
CA PHE A 39 19.67 18.81 -5.67
C PHE A 39 18.97 17.75 -4.82
N HIS A 40 18.72 16.56 -5.37
CA HIS A 40 18.16 15.42 -4.64
C HIS A 40 19.09 14.92 -3.54
N GLU A 41 20.40 14.85 -3.81
CA GLU A 41 21.41 14.51 -2.79
C GLU A 41 21.43 15.53 -1.64
N ALA A 42 21.39 16.83 -1.96
CA ALA A 42 21.26 17.88 -0.95
C ALA A 42 19.96 17.77 -0.16
N TYR A 43 18.86 17.38 -0.82
CA TYR A 43 17.57 17.14 -0.17
C TYR A 43 17.65 15.99 0.83
N ALA A 44 18.24 14.86 0.41
CA ALA A 44 18.34 13.65 1.22
C ALA A 44 19.29 13.83 2.40
N SER A 45 20.43 14.49 2.18
CA SER A 45 21.41 14.78 3.24
C SER A 45 21.03 15.94 4.16
N GLY A 46 20.03 16.74 3.78
CA GLY A 46 19.64 17.95 4.51
C GLY A 46 20.62 19.12 4.35
N ASP A 47 21.43 19.14 3.28
CA ASP A 47 22.38 20.22 2.96
C ASP A 47 21.66 21.46 2.41
N ILE A 48 21.27 22.33 3.33
CA ILE A 48 20.56 23.58 3.03
C ILE A 48 21.42 24.56 2.23
N GLU A 49 22.74 24.57 2.45
CA GLU A 49 23.64 25.52 1.76
C GLU A 49 23.76 25.13 0.30
N LYS A 50 24.01 23.84 0.02
CA LYS A 50 24.04 23.30 -1.34
C LYS A 50 22.71 23.49 -2.05
N ALA A 51 21.59 23.13 -1.42
CA ALA A 51 20.26 23.32 -2.00
C ALA A 51 19.97 24.80 -2.31
N SER A 52 20.28 25.71 -1.38
CA SER A 52 20.10 27.16 -1.59
C SER A 52 20.95 27.69 -2.74
N SER A 53 22.17 27.15 -2.93
CA SER A 53 23.05 27.51 -4.04
C SER A 53 22.53 27.05 -5.40
N ILE A 54 21.72 25.99 -5.46
CA ILE A 54 21.13 25.47 -6.71
C ILE A 54 19.82 26.19 -7.05
N LEU A 55 19.07 26.65 -6.06
CA LEU A 55 17.80 27.34 -6.27
C LEU A 55 18.02 28.80 -6.70
N HIS A 56 17.35 29.23 -7.78
CA HIS A 56 17.24 30.65 -8.10
C HIS A 56 16.51 31.42 -6.99
N ASP A 57 16.83 32.69 -6.78
CA ASP A 57 16.25 33.47 -5.67
C ASP A 57 14.73 33.59 -5.77
N ASP A 58 14.22 33.78 -7.00
CA ASP A 58 12.79 33.82 -7.32
C ASP A 58 12.17 32.46 -7.65
N VAL A 59 12.80 31.33 -7.27
CA VAL A 59 12.26 30.01 -7.57
C VAL A 59 10.83 29.85 -7.02
N LYS A 60 9.99 29.18 -7.81
CA LYS A 60 8.61 28.84 -7.42
C LYS A 60 8.39 27.34 -7.35
N TRP A 61 7.78 26.87 -6.27
CA TRP A 61 7.37 25.48 -6.07
C TRP A 61 5.86 25.33 -6.11
N TYR A 62 5.35 24.63 -7.11
CA TYR A 62 3.93 24.42 -7.34
C TYR A 62 3.53 22.99 -6.97
N ASP A 63 2.37 22.86 -6.35
CA ASP A 63 1.70 21.56 -6.22
C ASP A 63 0.91 21.29 -7.51
N GLY A 64 1.31 20.28 -8.26
CA GLY A 64 0.65 19.86 -9.49
C GLY A 64 -0.77 19.33 -9.26
N ASN A 65 -1.15 19.04 -8.02
CA ASN A 65 -2.50 18.58 -7.65
C ASN A 65 -3.43 19.71 -7.21
N THR A 66 -2.97 20.98 -7.20
CA THR A 66 -3.80 22.10 -6.75
C THR A 66 -4.99 22.33 -7.68
N GLU A 67 -6.18 22.49 -7.11
CA GLU A 67 -7.37 22.96 -7.84
C GLU A 67 -7.50 24.50 -7.80
N ASN A 68 -6.70 25.17 -6.95
CA ASN A 68 -6.70 26.63 -6.83
C ASN A 68 -6.01 27.26 -8.04
N LYS A 69 -6.80 27.96 -8.87
CA LYS A 69 -6.34 28.66 -10.08
C LYS A 69 -5.48 29.89 -9.80
N ASP A 70 -5.59 30.45 -8.59
CA ASP A 70 -4.87 31.64 -8.15
C ASP A 70 -3.64 31.29 -7.28
N ALA A 71 -3.20 30.03 -7.30
CA ALA A 71 -2.05 29.58 -6.51
C ALA A 71 -0.74 30.19 -7.04
N GLU A 72 -0.07 31.00 -6.22
CA GLU A 72 1.18 31.69 -6.59
C GLU A 72 2.44 30.82 -6.49
N GLY A 73 2.33 29.63 -5.88
CA GLY A 73 3.45 28.72 -5.62
C GLY A 73 4.30 29.13 -4.41
N GLY A 74 4.91 28.13 -3.78
CA GLY A 74 5.87 28.30 -2.68
C GLY A 74 7.15 29.00 -3.14
N THR A 75 7.81 29.67 -2.20
CA THR A 75 9.07 30.40 -2.40
C THR A 75 10.30 29.51 -2.18
N LYS A 76 11.50 30.02 -2.48
CA LYS A 76 12.78 29.42 -2.08
C LYS A 76 12.81 28.98 -0.61
N ASN A 77 12.32 29.82 0.29
CA ASN A 77 12.27 29.51 1.73
C ASN A 77 11.34 28.33 2.05
N ASN A 78 10.24 28.16 1.30
CA ASN A 78 9.37 26.99 1.47
C ASN A 78 10.09 25.69 1.11
N VAL A 79 10.86 25.69 0.01
CA VAL A 79 11.68 24.53 -0.39
C VAL A 79 12.72 24.21 0.68
N LEU A 80 13.50 25.20 1.11
CA LEU A 80 14.53 25.01 2.13
C LEU A 80 13.95 24.56 3.49
N ASN A 81 12.79 25.09 3.88
CA ASN A 81 12.11 24.65 5.11
C ASN A 81 11.62 23.21 5.00
N ASN A 82 11.21 22.74 3.81
CA ASN A 82 10.86 21.34 3.62
C ASN A 82 12.09 20.42 3.75
N ILE A 83 13.24 20.82 3.20
CA ILE A 83 14.51 20.07 3.39
C ILE A 83 14.88 20.01 4.88
N LYS A 84 14.78 21.15 5.60
CA LYS A 84 14.99 21.17 7.06
C LYS A 84 14.04 20.24 7.79
N TRP A 85 12.76 20.23 7.40
CA TRP A 85 11.76 19.35 8.00
C TRP A 85 12.12 17.87 7.79
N PHE A 86 12.55 17.46 6.59
CA PHE A 86 13.06 16.10 6.37
C PHE A 86 14.27 15.79 7.27
N ARG A 87 15.29 16.65 7.26
CA ARG A 87 16.49 16.48 8.09
C ARG A 87 16.17 16.35 9.59
N ASP A 88 15.29 17.21 10.08
CA ASP A 88 15.02 17.34 11.52
C ASP A 88 14.09 16.22 12.00
N TYR A 89 13.11 15.80 11.19
CA TYR A 89 12.04 14.89 11.61
C TYR A 89 12.06 13.50 10.97
N PHE A 90 12.98 13.18 10.05
CA PHE A 90 13.04 11.86 9.41
C PHE A 90 14.40 11.21 9.53
N ASP A 91 14.39 9.91 9.76
CA ASP A 91 15.53 9.03 9.58
C ASP A 91 15.50 8.40 8.18
N TYR A 92 16.67 8.00 7.70
CA TYR A 92 16.85 7.25 6.44
C TYR A 92 16.35 7.96 5.18
N VAL A 93 16.38 9.30 5.15
CA VAL A 93 15.86 10.07 4.03
C VAL A 93 16.59 9.72 2.73
N SER A 94 15.84 9.36 1.69
CA SER A 94 16.38 9.18 0.34
C SER A 94 15.43 9.70 -0.75
N PHE A 95 16.02 10.17 -1.84
CA PHE A 95 15.35 10.69 -3.03
C PHE A 95 15.95 9.96 -4.24
N ASN A 96 15.64 8.67 -4.36
CA ASN A 96 16.26 7.81 -5.37
C ASN A 96 15.40 7.72 -6.62
N ASP A 97 16.00 7.70 -7.80
CA ASP A 97 15.25 7.52 -9.04
C ASP A 97 14.42 6.23 -9.02
N THR A 98 13.23 6.32 -9.61
CA THR A 98 12.35 5.15 -9.74
C THR A 98 12.96 4.17 -10.74
N GLU A 99 12.97 2.88 -10.41
CA GLU A 99 13.50 1.85 -11.32
C GLU A 99 12.80 1.92 -12.70
N GLY A 100 13.61 2.04 -13.76
CA GLY A 100 13.11 2.16 -15.13
C GLY A 100 12.61 3.56 -15.53
N ALA A 101 12.68 4.56 -14.64
CA ALA A 101 12.41 5.95 -14.94
C ALA A 101 13.63 6.82 -14.59
N TYR A 102 14.27 7.36 -15.61
CA TYR A 102 15.44 8.22 -15.45
C TYR A 102 15.04 9.69 -15.61
N PRO A 103 15.79 10.64 -15.02
CA PRO A 103 15.57 12.04 -15.30
C PRO A 103 15.81 12.36 -16.78
N ASP A 104 14.82 12.93 -17.45
CA ASP A 104 14.93 13.36 -18.85
C ASP A 104 15.08 14.87 -18.91
N MET A 105 16.06 15.36 -19.68
CA MET A 105 16.17 16.77 -20.02
C MET A 105 15.37 17.07 -21.29
N LEU A 106 14.53 18.09 -21.24
CA LEU A 106 13.73 18.61 -22.35
C LEU A 106 14.15 20.04 -22.69
N GLU A 107 14.79 20.20 -23.83
CA GLU A 107 15.04 21.52 -24.41
C GLU A 107 13.92 21.88 -25.37
N THR A 108 13.07 22.84 -24.98
CA THR A 108 11.89 23.20 -25.78
C THR A 108 12.03 24.58 -26.41
N LYS A 109 11.54 24.73 -27.65
CA LYS A 109 11.56 26.03 -28.35
C LYS A 109 10.54 27.04 -27.79
N ARG A 110 9.56 26.57 -27.01
CA ARG A 110 8.39 27.37 -26.60
C ARG A 110 8.35 27.71 -25.11
N SER A 111 8.90 26.85 -24.26
CA SER A 111 8.66 26.90 -22.81
C SER A 111 9.94 26.79 -21.96
N GLY A 112 11.11 26.90 -22.59
CA GLY A 112 12.41 26.81 -21.94
C GLY A 112 12.87 25.38 -21.67
N ASN A 113 13.86 25.26 -20.79
CA ASN A 113 14.55 24.04 -20.45
C ASN A 113 13.96 23.40 -19.19
N TRP A 114 13.65 22.10 -19.27
CA TRP A 114 13.02 21.35 -18.20
C TRP A 114 13.72 20.03 -17.94
N VAL A 115 13.75 19.60 -16.68
CA VAL A 115 14.12 18.23 -16.30
C VAL A 115 12.89 17.57 -15.70
N GLN A 116 12.49 16.42 -16.22
CA GLN A 116 11.43 15.61 -15.67
C GLN A 116 12.04 14.45 -14.90
N SER A 117 11.75 14.31 -13.60
CA SER A 117 12.31 13.23 -12.78
C SER A 117 11.22 12.54 -11.96
N TRP A 118 11.17 11.21 -12.12
CA TRP A 118 10.39 10.30 -11.26
C TRP A 118 11.34 9.67 -10.25
N PHE A 119 11.04 9.86 -8.97
CA PHE A 119 11.88 9.37 -7.88
C PHE A 119 11.01 8.91 -6.71
N TYR A 120 11.51 7.98 -5.92
CA TYR A 120 10.94 7.55 -4.66
C TYR A 120 11.48 8.41 -3.53
N VAL A 121 10.54 8.94 -2.74
CA VAL A 121 10.86 9.55 -1.45
C VAL A 121 10.67 8.50 -0.38
N TYR A 122 11.75 8.21 0.34
CA TYR A 122 11.76 7.32 1.49
C TYR A 122 12.16 8.10 2.75
N GLY A 123 11.56 7.78 3.89
CA GLY A 123 11.99 8.22 5.20
C GLY A 123 11.03 7.77 6.30
N VAL A 124 11.54 7.62 7.53
CA VAL A 124 10.74 7.24 8.70
C VAL A 124 10.64 8.42 9.66
N HIS A 125 9.42 8.86 9.97
CA HIS A 125 9.21 10.00 10.86
C HIS A 125 9.66 9.67 12.30
N LYS A 126 10.64 10.40 12.82
CA LYS A 126 11.34 10.14 14.10
C LYS A 126 10.41 10.05 15.31
N ILE A 127 9.29 10.77 15.29
CA ILE A 127 8.38 10.86 16.43
C ILE A 127 7.29 9.78 16.36
N THR A 128 6.68 9.61 15.19
CA THR A 128 5.48 8.76 15.04
C THR A 128 5.77 7.38 14.45
N GLY A 129 6.98 7.17 13.91
CA GLY A 129 7.34 5.96 13.18
C GLY A 129 6.60 5.80 11.83
N VAL A 130 5.81 6.79 11.42
CA VAL A 130 5.11 6.74 10.13
C VAL A 130 6.12 6.83 9.00
N GLU A 131 6.05 5.86 8.11
CA GLU A 131 6.85 5.76 6.91
C GLU A 131 6.28 6.66 5.80
N LEU A 132 7.16 7.45 5.19
CA LEU A 132 6.95 8.02 3.88
C LEU A 132 7.69 7.14 2.87
N ASP A 133 6.95 6.36 2.11
CA ASP A 133 7.45 5.59 0.98
C ASP A 133 6.49 5.79 -0.19
N HIS A 134 6.86 6.63 -1.15
CA HIS A 134 6.02 6.90 -2.31
C HIS A 134 6.76 7.47 -3.52
N PRO A 135 6.22 7.22 -4.73
CA PRO A 135 6.70 7.87 -5.94
C PRO A 135 6.31 9.34 -5.97
N VAL A 136 7.22 10.16 -6.48
CA VAL A 136 7.05 11.58 -6.73
C VAL A 136 7.49 11.89 -8.15
N LEU A 137 6.69 12.69 -8.86
CA LEU A 137 7.11 13.34 -10.09
C LEU A 137 7.43 14.79 -9.79
N ARG A 138 8.63 15.25 -10.14
CA ARG A 138 8.93 16.68 -10.22
C ARG A 138 9.34 17.06 -11.63
N MET A 139 8.74 18.13 -12.12
CA MET A 139 9.25 18.87 -13.27
C MET A 139 10.03 20.08 -12.78
N TYR A 140 11.28 20.21 -13.21
CA TYR A 140 12.16 21.30 -12.83
C TYR A 140 12.41 22.19 -14.04
N ARG A 141 12.09 23.47 -13.96
CA ARG A 141 12.56 24.43 -14.97
C ARG A 141 13.96 24.89 -14.58
N VAL A 142 14.91 24.80 -15.49
CA VAL A 142 16.29 25.27 -15.29
C VAL A 142 16.58 26.49 -16.15
N ASN A 143 17.57 27.29 -15.76
CA ASN A 143 18.05 28.40 -16.57
C ASN A 143 18.90 27.91 -17.75
N ASP A 144 19.21 28.79 -18.70
CA ASP A 144 19.84 28.43 -19.98
C ASP A 144 21.23 27.80 -19.82
N ASP A 145 21.96 28.12 -18.75
CA ASP A 145 23.27 27.53 -18.44
C ASP A 145 23.18 26.25 -17.57
N ASN A 146 21.98 25.82 -17.18
CA ASN A 146 21.71 24.66 -16.34
C ASN A 146 22.39 24.69 -14.96
N THR A 147 22.57 25.87 -14.38
CA THR A 147 23.18 26.03 -13.04
C THR A 147 22.16 26.33 -11.94
N LYS A 148 20.93 26.73 -12.30
CA LYS A 148 19.89 27.11 -11.34
C LYS A 148 18.53 26.51 -11.66
N ILE A 149 17.81 26.12 -10.61
CA ILE A 149 16.38 25.75 -10.69
C ILE A 149 15.53 27.02 -10.57
N LEU A 150 14.71 27.27 -11.58
CA LEU A 150 13.79 28.41 -11.69
C LEU A 150 12.37 28.05 -11.22
N ALA A 151 11.94 26.80 -11.39
CA ALA A 151 10.63 26.34 -10.91
C ALA A 151 10.65 24.84 -10.62
N ILE A 152 9.80 24.41 -9.68
CA ILE A 152 9.53 23.02 -9.35
C ILE A 152 8.02 22.83 -9.44
N ILE A 153 7.56 21.81 -10.14
CA ILE A 153 6.15 21.38 -10.13
C ILE A 153 6.13 19.95 -9.63
N GLU A 154 5.51 19.69 -8.48
CA GLU A 154 5.51 18.39 -7.83
C GLU A 154 4.13 17.72 -7.89
N TYR A 155 4.11 16.46 -8.28
CA TYR A 155 2.98 15.55 -8.09
C TYR A 155 3.40 14.46 -7.10
N SER A 156 2.70 14.39 -5.96
CA SER A 156 2.94 13.39 -4.91
C SER A 156 1.65 13.03 -4.17
N ASN A 157 1.62 11.85 -3.54
CA ASN A 157 0.46 11.41 -2.75
C ASN A 157 0.44 12.10 -1.39
N LYS A 158 -0.42 13.11 -1.25
CA LYS A 158 -0.52 13.91 -0.02
C LYS A 158 -1.07 13.12 1.19
N LEU A 159 -1.74 11.97 0.98
CA LEU A 159 -2.29 11.17 2.07
C LEU A 159 -1.23 10.63 3.02
N ASN A 160 -0.01 10.36 2.53
CA ASN A 160 1.08 9.86 3.37
C ASN A 160 1.50 10.91 4.43
N PHE A 161 1.44 12.20 4.08
CA PHE A 161 1.72 13.28 5.03
C PHE A 161 0.59 13.44 6.06
N SER A 162 -0.67 13.20 5.67
CA SER A 162 -1.80 13.20 6.60
C SER A 162 -1.65 12.15 7.69
N ARG A 163 -1.11 10.96 7.36
CA ARG A 163 -0.90 9.88 8.33
C ARG A 163 0.07 10.28 9.45
N ILE A 164 1.07 11.11 9.15
CA ILE A 164 1.99 11.64 10.18
C ILE A 164 1.23 12.52 11.17
N GLY A 165 0.36 13.40 10.68
CA GLY A 165 -0.49 14.25 11.53
C GLY A 165 -1.46 13.42 12.36
N ASP A 166 -2.10 12.44 11.75
CA ASP A 166 -3.05 11.52 12.40
C ASP A 166 -2.41 10.71 13.53
N ALA A 167 -1.15 10.32 13.37
CA ALA A 167 -0.40 9.56 14.37
C ALA A 167 0.10 10.42 15.55
N GLY A 168 -0.08 11.74 15.49
CA GLY A 168 0.32 12.66 16.56
C GLY A 168 -0.67 12.76 17.72
N THR A 169 -1.85 12.13 17.63
CA THR A 169 -2.88 12.19 18.67
C THR A 169 -3.55 10.84 18.90
N ASP A 170 -4.07 10.64 20.11
CA ASP A 170 -4.85 9.45 20.45
C ASP A 170 -6.16 9.42 19.67
N ARG A 171 -6.42 8.29 19.00
CA ARG A 171 -7.66 8.05 18.26
C ARG A 171 -8.26 6.72 18.67
N LYS A 172 -9.59 6.69 18.76
CA LYS A 172 -10.34 5.45 18.98
C LYS A 172 -10.77 4.88 17.63
N ASN A 173 -10.88 3.56 17.58
CA ASN A 173 -11.43 2.83 16.44
C ASN A 173 -12.35 1.73 16.98
N GLY A 174 -13.55 2.13 17.38
CA GLY A 174 -14.58 1.23 17.85
C GLY A 174 -14.49 0.81 19.32
N THR A 175 -15.14 -0.31 19.63
CA THR A 175 -15.36 -0.85 20.98
C THR A 175 -14.84 -2.28 21.10
N ILE A 176 -14.25 -2.61 22.25
CA ILE A 176 -13.80 -3.97 22.56
C ILE A 176 -14.68 -4.57 23.65
N TYR A 177 -15.20 -5.77 23.41
CA TYR A 177 -16.04 -6.50 24.35
C TYR A 177 -15.38 -7.80 24.79
N ILE A 178 -15.32 -8.02 26.11
CA ILE A 178 -14.84 -9.27 26.73
C ILE A 178 -15.94 -10.35 26.85
N SER A 179 -17.18 -9.98 26.56
CA SER A 179 -18.35 -10.86 26.54
C SER A 179 -19.33 -10.38 25.48
N HIS A 180 -19.55 -11.19 24.45
CA HIS A 180 -20.41 -10.88 23.32
C HIS A 180 -20.97 -12.16 22.69
N GLN A 181 -22.11 -12.08 21.99
CA GLN A 181 -22.72 -13.24 21.34
C GLN A 181 -21.79 -13.90 20.31
N HIS A 182 -21.00 -13.11 19.59
CA HIS A 182 -20.02 -13.63 18.64
C HIS A 182 -18.87 -14.38 19.31
N ILE A 183 -18.44 -13.96 20.51
CA ILE A 183 -17.50 -14.75 21.32
C ILE A 183 -18.11 -16.10 21.67
N ASN A 184 -19.38 -16.12 22.05
CA ASN A 184 -20.09 -17.36 22.34
C ASN A 184 -20.19 -18.27 21.11
N THR A 185 -20.37 -17.71 19.90
CA THR A 185 -20.34 -18.46 18.63
C THR A 185 -18.99 -19.14 18.42
N VAL A 186 -17.87 -18.41 18.59
CA VAL A 186 -16.52 -18.99 18.45
C VAL A 186 -16.29 -20.12 19.47
N ARG A 187 -16.61 -19.88 20.75
CA ARG A 187 -16.50 -20.91 21.80
C ARG A 187 -17.29 -22.16 21.45
N LYS A 188 -18.55 -22.01 21.02
CA LYS A 188 -19.40 -23.14 20.64
C LYS A 188 -18.81 -23.94 19.48
N ALA A 189 -18.26 -23.27 18.46
CA ALA A 189 -17.59 -23.94 17.35
C ALA A 189 -16.37 -24.74 17.83
N MET A 190 -15.51 -24.11 18.63
CA MET A 190 -14.28 -24.72 19.12
C MET A 190 -14.52 -25.91 20.06
N TYR A 191 -15.45 -25.78 21.01
CA TYR A 191 -15.83 -26.89 21.88
C TYR A 191 -16.62 -27.98 21.15
N ALA A 192 -17.33 -27.67 20.05
CA ALA A 192 -17.93 -28.71 19.20
C ALA A 192 -16.85 -29.56 18.52
N PHE A 193 -15.78 -28.94 18.00
CA PHE A 193 -14.60 -29.68 17.50
C PHE A 193 -13.96 -30.56 18.59
N LEU A 194 -13.82 -30.06 19.83
CA LEU A 194 -13.27 -30.85 20.94
C LEU A 194 -14.08 -32.12 21.20
N ASN A 195 -15.39 -32.04 21.07
CA ASN A 195 -16.30 -33.14 21.34
C ASN A 195 -16.57 -34.01 20.10
N GLY A 196 -15.78 -33.86 19.03
CA GLY A 196 -15.94 -34.64 17.79
C GLY A 196 -17.21 -34.30 16.99
N ASP A 197 -17.92 -33.23 17.34
CA ASP A 197 -19.13 -32.77 16.66
C ASP A 197 -18.78 -31.72 15.59
N ALA A 198 -18.07 -32.19 14.55
CA ALA A 198 -17.61 -31.33 13.48
C ALA A 198 -18.78 -30.70 12.69
N GLU A 199 -19.89 -31.42 12.52
CA GLU A 199 -21.09 -30.91 11.85
C GLU A 199 -21.63 -29.67 12.56
N LYS A 200 -21.79 -29.73 13.89
CA LYS A 200 -22.19 -28.57 14.68
C LYS A 200 -21.14 -27.48 14.65
N ALA A 201 -19.86 -27.82 14.72
CA ALA A 201 -18.80 -26.82 14.63
C ALA A 201 -18.89 -26.01 13.34
N TYR A 202 -19.06 -26.69 12.20
CA TYR A 202 -19.20 -26.06 10.89
C TYR A 202 -20.52 -25.30 10.71
N SER A 203 -21.59 -25.64 11.45
CA SER A 203 -22.87 -24.91 11.39
C SER A 203 -22.80 -23.42 11.81
N PHE A 204 -21.75 -23.04 12.55
CA PHE A 204 -21.50 -21.65 12.95
C PHE A 204 -20.83 -20.79 11.87
N PHE A 205 -20.47 -21.41 10.75
CA PHE A 205 -19.86 -20.74 9.60
C PHE A 205 -20.88 -20.58 8.49
N ASP A 206 -20.69 -19.53 7.69
CA ASP A 206 -21.37 -19.38 6.42
C ASP A 206 -20.79 -20.35 5.38
N GLU A 207 -21.62 -20.88 4.49
CA GLU A 207 -21.16 -21.77 3.41
C GLU A 207 -20.20 -21.07 2.43
N ASN A 208 -20.29 -19.75 2.33
CA ASN A 208 -19.40 -18.91 1.53
C ASN A 208 -18.22 -18.37 2.34
N SER A 209 -17.97 -18.91 3.53
CA SER A 209 -16.84 -18.48 4.35
C SER A 209 -15.49 -18.73 3.65
N ARG A 210 -14.50 -17.91 4.03
CA ARG A 210 -13.13 -17.96 3.49
C ARG A 210 -12.10 -18.11 4.60
N PHE A 211 -11.13 -18.99 4.40
CA PHE A 211 -10.16 -19.39 5.42
C PHE A 211 -8.75 -19.03 4.95
N HIS A 212 -8.09 -18.16 5.73
CA HIS A 212 -6.72 -17.72 5.53
C HIS A 212 -5.83 -18.42 6.55
N ASP A 213 -5.18 -19.51 6.15
CA ASP A 213 -4.27 -20.26 7.03
C ASP A 213 -2.83 -19.89 6.70
N ILE A 214 -2.03 -19.56 7.72
CA ILE A 214 -0.59 -19.23 7.54
C ILE A 214 0.21 -20.39 6.91
N ASN A 215 -0.31 -21.62 6.98
CA ASN A 215 0.36 -22.80 6.43
C ASN A 215 0.00 -23.08 4.96
N GLU A 216 -0.85 -22.27 4.33
CA GLU A 216 -1.35 -22.48 2.97
C GLU A 216 -1.07 -21.25 2.08
N GLU A 217 -0.72 -21.49 0.81
CA GLU A 217 -0.48 -20.41 -0.17
C GLU A 217 -1.78 -19.74 -0.61
N ASN A 218 -2.86 -20.52 -0.69
CA ASN A 218 -4.15 -20.07 -1.24
C ASN A 218 -5.22 -19.99 -0.15
N VAL A 219 -6.15 -19.07 -0.32
CA VAL A 219 -7.34 -18.95 0.53
C VAL A 219 -8.25 -20.14 0.28
N MET A 220 -8.58 -20.89 1.34
CA MET A 220 -9.46 -22.05 1.24
C MET A 220 -10.94 -21.64 1.28
N SER A 221 -11.74 -22.36 0.50
CA SER A 221 -13.19 -22.40 0.59
C SER A 221 -13.67 -23.26 1.76
N PHE A 222 -14.98 -23.23 2.01
CA PHE A 222 -15.61 -24.00 3.07
C PHE A 222 -15.46 -25.53 2.90
N GLU A 223 -15.53 -26.03 1.67
CA GLU A 223 -15.34 -27.46 1.42
C GLU A 223 -13.87 -27.90 1.53
N GLU A 224 -12.94 -27.03 1.11
CA GLU A 224 -11.50 -27.30 1.24
C GLU A 224 -11.05 -27.36 2.70
N ILE A 225 -11.50 -26.42 3.55
CA ILE A 225 -11.15 -26.44 4.98
C ILE A 225 -11.69 -27.69 5.67
N LYS A 226 -12.92 -28.11 5.35
CA LYS A 226 -13.52 -29.34 5.88
C LYS A 226 -12.72 -30.57 5.44
N ALA A 227 -12.32 -30.64 4.17
CA ALA A 227 -11.49 -31.73 3.67
C ALA A 227 -10.11 -31.76 4.35
N ARG A 228 -9.51 -30.59 4.61
CA ARG A 228 -8.24 -30.44 5.34
C ARG A 228 -8.39 -30.90 6.78
N ASP A 229 -9.38 -30.39 7.50
CA ASP A 229 -9.63 -30.72 8.90
C ASP A 229 -9.95 -32.22 9.08
N ASN A 230 -10.72 -32.81 8.18
CA ASN A 230 -10.98 -34.25 8.19
C ASN A 230 -9.69 -35.09 8.10
N LYS A 231 -8.71 -34.66 7.30
CA LYS A 231 -7.39 -35.33 7.23
C LYS A 231 -6.61 -35.16 8.53
N ILE A 232 -6.69 -34.00 9.17
CA ILE A 232 -6.06 -33.78 10.49
C ILE A 232 -6.70 -34.71 11.51
N PHE A 233 -8.03 -34.68 11.65
CA PHE A 233 -8.74 -35.43 12.68
C PHE A 233 -8.75 -36.96 12.45
N ALA A 234 -8.50 -37.42 11.22
CA ALA A 234 -8.26 -38.84 10.95
C ALA A 234 -6.93 -39.33 11.57
N ASN A 235 -5.91 -38.46 11.65
CA ASN A 235 -4.57 -38.80 12.12
C ASN A 235 -4.30 -38.35 13.56
N TRP A 236 -5.05 -37.35 14.05
CA TRP A 236 -4.85 -36.72 15.33
C TRP A 236 -6.16 -36.54 16.07
N THR A 237 -6.18 -36.87 17.35
CA THR A 237 -7.31 -36.64 18.24
C THR A 237 -7.06 -35.39 19.07
N MET A 238 -8.01 -34.45 19.10
CA MET A 238 -7.97 -33.34 20.05
C MET A 238 -8.44 -33.82 21.43
N THR A 239 -7.55 -33.83 22.41
CA THR A 239 -7.82 -34.40 23.74
C THR A 239 -8.19 -33.35 24.77
N ALA A 240 -7.77 -32.10 24.56
CA ALA A 240 -8.16 -30.97 25.39
C ALA A 240 -8.05 -29.66 24.61
N LEU A 241 -8.80 -28.67 25.08
CA LEU A 241 -8.83 -27.32 24.51
C LEU A 241 -8.98 -26.32 25.65
N ASP A 242 -8.00 -25.43 25.80
CA ASP A 242 -8.06 -24.31 26.74
C ASP A 242 -8.07 -22.97 26.00
N GLU A 243 -8.86 -22.02 26.49
CA GLU A 243 -8.72 -20.60 26.15
C GLU A 243 -7.40 -20.08 26.75
N SER A 244 -6.57 -19.44 25.92
CA SER A 244 -5.35 -18.77 26.37
C SER A 244 -5.63 -17.28 26.56
N GLY A 245 -6.09 -16.92 27.75
CA GLY A 245 -6.69 -15.60 28.01
C GLY A 245 -8.20 -15.65 27.76
N TYR A 246 -8.81 -14.51 27.44
CA TYR A 246 -10.21 -14.43 27.01
C TYR A 246 -10.28 -13.97 25.54
N PRO A 247 -11.24 -14.48 24.74
CA PRO A 247 -11.51 -13.92 23.42
C PRO A 247 -12.00 -12.47 23.51
N ASP A 248 -11.55 -11.64 22.58
CA ASP A 248 -11.98 -10.25 22.43
C ASP A 248 -12.83 -10.09 21.18
N TYR A 249 -13.99 -9.47 21.32
CA TYR A 249 -14.79 -9.01 20.18
C TYR A 249 -14.47 -7.54 19.90
N LEU A 250 -13.92 -7.30 18.72
CA LEU A 250 -13.53 -6.00 18.20
C LEU A 250 -14.65 -5.53 17.27
N GLU A 251 -15.37 -4.49 17.68
CA GLU A 251 -16.36 -3.79 16.86
C GLU A 251 -15.72 -2.50 16.38
N TYR A 252 -15.44 -2.36 15.07
CA TYR A 252 -14.72 -1.22 14.51
C TYR A 252 -15.70 -0.14 14.01
N ASP A 253 -15.36 1.14 14.24
CA ASP A 253 -16.14 2.27 13.70
C ASP A 253 -16.09 2.34 12.17
N TRP A 254 -14.99 1.86 11.58
CA TRP A 254 -14.77 1.91 10.15
C TRP A 254 -15.51 0.77 9.43
N ARG A 255 -16.47 1.13 8.58
CA ARG A 255 -17.25 0.21 7.72
C ARG A 255 -18.04 -0.86 8.48
N ASP A 256 -18.49 -0.55 9.70
CA ASP A 256 -19.28 -1.47 10.55
C ASP A 256 -18.66 -2.86 10.65
N SER A 257 -17.32 -2.90 10.67
CA SER A 257 -16.56 -4.14 10.59
C SER A 257 -16.40 -4.75 11.98
N ASN A 258 -16.29 -6.07 12.06
CA ASN A 258 -16.20 -6.74 13.35
C ASN A 258 -15.42 -8.05 13.30
N ALA A 259 -14.73 -8.38 14.39
CA ALA A 259 -14.01 -9.64 14.50
C ALA A 259 -13.91 -10.15 15.94
N VAL A 260 -13.91 -11.46 16.14
CA VAL A 260 -13.46 -12.09 17.39
C VAL A 260 -12.01 -12.54 17.22
N GLN A 261 -11.13 -12.06 18.09
CA GLN A 261 -9.79 -12.62 18.26
C GLN A 261 -9.81 -13.63 19.41
N SER A 262 -9.34 -14.85 19.17
CA SER A 262 -9.32 -15.89 20.20
C SER A 262 -8.05 -16.74 20.13
N TRP A 263 -7.41 -16.91 21.29
CA TRP A 263 -6.23 -17.76 21.45
C TRP A 263 -6.60 -19.07 22.13
N TRP A 264 -6.08 -20.18 21.59
CA TRP A 264 -6.38 -21.52 22.05
C TRP A 264 -5.12 -22.37 22.20
N ASN A 265 -5.10 -23.20 23.24
CA ASN A 265 -4.15 -24.29 23.40
C ASN A 265 -4.86 -25.62 23.08
N MET A 266 -4.67 -26.11 21.85
CA MET A 266 -5.27 -27.37 21.39
C MET A 266 -4.28 -28.51 21.67
N ARG A 267 -4.63 -29.44 22.57
CA ARG A 267 -3.81 -30.63 22.82
C ARG A 267 -4.22 -31.72 21.85
N MET A 268 -3.27 -32.17 21.05
CA MET A 268 -3.48 -33.15 20.00
C MET A 268 -2.64 -34.40 20.29
N THR A 269 -3.23 -35.58 20.12
CA THR A 269 -2.55 -36.87 20.24
C THR A 269 -2.58 -37.58 18.89
N ARG A 270 -1.43 -38.00 18.37
CA ARG A 270 -1.35 -38.72 17.09
C ARG A 270 -1.86 -40.14 17.27
N ASN A 271 -2.79 -40.54 16.42
CA ASN A 271 -3.51 -41.81 16.54
C ASN A 271 -2.60 -43.03 16.30
N SER A 272 -1.51 -42.88 15.52
CA SER A 272 -0.64 -44.00 15.13
C SER A 272 0.35 -44.43 16.22
N ASP A 273 0.84 -43.50 17.04
CA ASP A 273 1.93 -43.76 17.99
C ASP A 273 1.75 -43.05 19.35
N GLY A 274 0.65 -42.33 19.56
CA GLY A 274 0.37 -41.63 20.82
C GLY A 274 1.21 -40.37 21.04
N LYS A 275 1.92 -39.85 20.03
CA LYS A 275 2.67 -38.59 20.16
C LYS A 275 1.74 -37.44 20.57
N GLU A 276 2.07 -36.75 21.65
CA GLU A 276 1.32 -35.58 22.12
C GLU A 276 1.98 -34.27 21.67
N VAL A 277 1.17 -33.31 21.24
CA VAL A 277 1.60 -31.94 20.92
C VAL A 277 0.57 -30.93 21.42
N VAL A 278 1.02 -29.70 21.69
CA VAL A 278 0.14 -28.56 21.98
C VAL A 278 0.25 -27.56 20.86
N LEU A 279 -0.83 -27.37 20.10
CA LEU A 279 -0.93 -26.31 19.11
C LEU A 279 -1.42 -25.04 19.80
N LYS A 280 -0.59 -24.00 19.76
CA LYS A 280 -1.01 -22.64 20.09
C LYS A 280 -1.58 -22.02 18.82
N VAL A 281 -2.85 -21.63 18.86
CA VAL A 281 -3.56 -21.13 17.69
C VAL A 281 -4.22 -19.79 18.00
N LEU A 282 -4.01 -18.81 17.14
CA LEU A 282 -4.83 -17.60 17.08
C LEU A 282 -5.83 -17.73 15.93
N PHE A 283 -7.12 -17.57 16.26
CA PHE A 283 -8.18 -17.37 15.28
C PHE A 283 -8.64 -15.92 15.28
N ILE A 284 -8.85 -15.38 14.08
CA ILE A 284 -9.55 -14.10 13.87
C ILE A 284 -10.78 -14.38 13.02
N ASP A 285 -11.95 -14.35 13.64
CA ASP A 285 -13.25 -14.67 13.05
C ASP A 285 -14.06 -13.41 12.75
N TRP A 286 -14.40 -13.18 11.49
CA TRP A 286 -15.26 -12.08 11.05
C TRP A 286 -16.69 -12.56 10.86
N PHE A 287 -17.67 -11.74 11.22
CA PHE A 287 -19.09 -12.10 11.16
C PHE A 287 -19.84 -11.33 10.10
N GLY A 288 -20.76 -12.02 9.43
CA GLY A 288 -21.75 -11.42 8.54
C GLY A 288 -23.01 -10.96 9.30
N GLU A 289 -23.96 -10.39 8.58
CA GLU A 289 -25.22 -9.85 9.16
C GLU A 289 -26.04 -10.91 9.92
N GLU A 290 -25.96 -12.18 9.53
CA GLU A 290 -26.66 -13.29 10.19
C GLU A 290 -25.94 -13.83 11.45
N GLY A 291 -24.81 -13.24 11.84
CA GLY A 291 -24.02 -13.67 13.00
C GLY A 291 -23.27 -14.99 12.82
N LYS A 292 -23.18 -15.49 11.59
CA LYS A 292 -22.29 -16.57 11.17
C LYS A 292 -20.89 -16.06 10.86
N ILE A 293 -19.90 -16.94 11.02
CA ILE A 293 -18.51 -16.65 10.66
C ILE A 293 -18.38 -16.69 9.12
N ILE A 294 -18.01 -15.57 8.52
CA ILE A 294 -17.83 -15.42 7.07
C ILE A 294 -16.35 -15.42 6.65
N ARG A 295 -15.44 -15.24 7.60
CA ARG A 295 -14.00 -15.29 7.34
C ARG A 295 -13.25 -15.69 8.60
N ARG A 296 -12.25 -16.56 8.45
CA ARG A 296 -11.35 -16.96 9.53
C ARG A 296 -9.91 -16.82 9.09
N PHE A 297 -9.09 -16.16 9.91
CA PHE A 297 -7.62 -16.28 9.84
C PHE A 297 -7.15 -17.30 10.88
N LEU A 298 -6.20 -18.15 10.51
CA LEU A 298 -5.64 -19.20 11.35
C LEU A 298 -4.11 -19.01 11.44
N TYR A 299 -3.61 -18.70 12.63
CA TYR A 299 -2.17 -18.57 12.88
C TYR A 299 -1.71 -19.65 13.85
N TRP A 300 -0.95 -20.61 13.33
CA TRP A 300 -0.47 -21.77 14.08
C TRP A 300 0.68 -22.45 13.34
N ASN A 301 1.42 -23.31 14.05
CA ASN A 301 2.55 -24.05 13.47
C ASN A 301 2.11 -25.42 12.94
N GLY A 302 1.87 -25.53 11.63
CA GLY A 302 1.46 -26.77 10.96
C GLY A 302 2.51 -27.89 11.02
N SER A 303 3.79 -27.57 11.22
CA SER A 303 4.85 -28.59 11.29
C SER A 303 4.71 -29.53 12.51
N LEU A 304 3.97 -29.13 13.54
CA LEU A 304 3.73 -29.95 14.73
C LEU A 304 2.83 -31.16 14.44
N LEU A 305 2.03 -31.12 13.37
CA LEU A 305 1.10 -32.19 12.98
C LEU A 305 1.61 -33.10 11.85
N LYS A 306 2.89 -32.99 11.50
CA LYS A 306 3.55 -33.88 10.52
C LYS A 306 3.96 -35.22 11.14
#